data_AF-A0A2H1KMF7-F1
#
_entry.id   AF-A0A2H1KMF7-F1
#
_cell.length_a   1.000
_cell.length_b   1.000
_cell.length_c   1.000
_cell.angle_alpha   90.00
_cell.angle_beta   90.00
_cell.angle_gamma   90.00
#
_symmetry.space_group_name_H-M   'P 1'
#
loop_
_entity.id
_entity.type
_entity.pdbx_description
1 polymer ?
#
loop_
_entity_poly.entity_id
_entity_poly.type
_entity_poly.pdbx_seq_one_letter_code
_entity_poly.pdbx_strand_id
1 'polypeptide(L)'
;MEQSETAGVIGARTQGAIEAMATLRRRCPWSSRQDHSSLEKYAREETEELIEALADYRADPNPDHRAAVVEELGDVFYQVLFHSALLDESGSAPYGHTLGTIVEGLEAKLIRRHPLAFGEDASDEQMASLEDVEREYRRIKTEEKQQKDTNQ
;
A
#
# COMPACT_ATOMS: atom_id res chain seq x y z
N MET A 1 -8.10 1.54 -24.22
CA MET A 1 -9.52 1.68 -23.80
C MET A 1 -9.77 0.92 -22.50
N GLU A 2 -9.32 -0.34 -22.40
CA GLU A 2 -9.43 -1.22 -21.22
C GLU A 2 -8.73 -0.71 -19.94
N GLN A 3 -7.53 -0.12 -20.05
CA GLN A 3 -6.81 0.43 -18.89
C GLN A 3 -7.50 1.64 -18.26
N SER A 4 -8.10 2.52 -19.08
CA SER A 4 -8.82 3.71 -18.60
C SER A 4 -10.15 3.34 -17.93
N GLU A 5 -10.79 2.25 -18.39
CA GLU A 5 -12.00 1.70 -17.78
C GLU A 5 -11.68 1.02 -16.44
N THR A 6 -10.58 0.26 -16.40
CA THR A 6 -10.10 -0.40 -15.17
C THR A 6 -9.70 0.60 -14.09
N ALA A 7 -8.98 1.67 -14.44
CA ALA A 7 -8.62 2.74 -13.51
C ALA A 7 -9.87 3.44 -12.94
N GLY A 8 -10.90 3.67 -13.77
CA GLY A 8 -12.18 4.22 -13.34
C GLY A 8 -12.92 3.28 -12.37
N VAL A 9 -12.90 1.98 -12.63
CA VAL A 9 -13.49 0.98 -11.72
C VAL A 9 -12.76 0.93 -10.39
N ILE A 10 -11.42 0.89 -10.38
CA ILE A 10 -10.64 0.85 -9.15
C ILE A 10 -10.88 2.12 -8.33
N GLY A 11 -10.81 3.31 -8.95
CA GLY A 11 -11.10 4.57 -8.25
C GLY A 11 -12.48 4.58 -7.60
N ALA A 12 -13.52 4.12 -8.31
CA ALA A 12 -14.87 4.03 -7.77
C ALA A 12 -14.99 3.01 -6.61
N ARG A 13 -14.31 1.87 -6.71
CA ARG A 13 -14.32 0.85 -5.64
C ARG A 13 -13.56 1.29 -4.41
N THR A 14 -12.41 1.94 -4.57
CA THR A 14 -11.65 2.54 -3.47
C THR A 14 -12.46 3.61 -2.76
N GLN A 15 -13.16 4.47 -3.51
CA GLN A 15 -14.08 5.45 -2.95
C GLN A 15 -15.19 4.77 -2.12
N GLY A 16 -15.79 3.69 -2.63
CA GLY A 16 -16.77 2.90 -1.89
C GLY A 16 -16.22 2.30 -0.60
N ALA A 17 -14.96 1.84 -0.59
CA ALA A 17 -14.30 1.33 0.62
C ALA A 17 -14.07 2.44 1.65
N ILE A 18 -13.65 3.63 1.22
CA ILE A 18 -13.52 4.82 2.09
C ILE A 18 -14.86 5.15 2.75
N GLU A 19 -15.95 5.17 1.98
CA GLU A 19 -17.30 5.45 2.48
C GLU A 19 -17.82 4.37 3.45
N ALA A 20 -17.51 3.11 3.17
CA ALA A 20 -17.80 2.00 4.05
C ALA A 20 -17.05 2.13 5.38
N MET A 21 -15.74 2.40 5.34
CA MET A 21 -14.93 2.64 6.53
C MET A 21 -15.46 3.83 7.35
N ALA A 22 -15.77 4.96 6.70
CA ALA A 22 -16.38 6.11 7.34
C ALA A 22 -17.72 5.77 8.01
N THR A 23 -18.50 4.87 7.40
CA THR A 23 -19.76 4.39 7.98
C THR A 23 -19.51 3.48 9.18
N LEU A 24 -18.53 2.58 9.12
CA LEU A 24 -18.13 1.73 10.24
C LEU A 24 -17.64 2.57 11.43
N ARG A 25 -16.75 3.54 11.19
CA ARG A 25 -16.29 4.48 12.22
C ARG A 25 -17.43 5.22 12.93
N ARG A 26 -18.51 5.56 12.21
CA ARG A 26 -19.70 6.23 12.79
C ARG A 26 -20.72 5.30 13.43
N ARG A 27 -20.89 4.07 12.91
CA ARG A 27 -22.06 3.22 13.22
C ARG A 27 -21.72 1.86 13.83
N CYS A 28 -20.47 1.43 13.79
CA CYS A 28 -20.03 0.17 14.38
C CYS A 28 -19.37 0.44 15.75
N PRO A 29 -19.93 -0.07 16.86
CA PRO A 29 -19.40 0.18 18.20
C PRO A 29 -17.99 -0.36 18.43
N TRP A 30 -17.61 -1.44 17.75
CA TRP A 30 -16.24 -1.94 17.83
C TRP A 30 -15.29 -0.99 17.10
N SER A 31 -15.63 -0.66 15.85
CA SER A 31 -14.84 0.23 15.01
C SER A 31 -14.63 1.57 15.70
N SER A 32 -15.68 2.24 16.17
CA SER A 32 -15.61 3.57 16.78
C SER A 32 -14.75 3.66 18.06
N ARG A 33 -14.44 2.52 18.68
CA ARG A 33 -13.60 2.45 19.90
C ARG A 33 -12.14 2.13 19.61
N GLN A 34 -11.81 1.79 18.36
CA GLN A 34 -10.42 1.53 17.99
C GLN A 34 -9.64 2.84 17.86
N ASP A 35 -8.38 2.77 18.27
CA ASP A 35 -7.29 3.71 18.03
C ASP A 35 -6.08 2.96 17.41
N HIS A 36 -4.99 3.70 17.13
CA HIS A 36 -3.80 3.11 16.52
C HIS A 36 -3.22 1.96 17.35
N SER A 37 -3.13 2.10 18.67
CA SER A 37 -2.52 1.10 19.54
C SER A 37 -3.38 -0.16 19.68
N SER A 38 -4.70 -0.02 19.76
CA SER A 38 -5.62 -1.16 19.77
C SER A 38 -5.58 -1.99 18.48
N LEU A 39 -5.19 -1.37 17.36
CA LEU A 39 -5.10 -2.00 16.05
C LEU A 39 -3.76 -2.69 15.78
N GLU A 40 -2.70 -2.40 16.55
CA GLU A 40 -1.36 -2.97 16.33
C GLU A 40 -1.35 -4.50 16.33
N LYS A 41 -2.18 -5.11 17.17
CA LYS A 41 -2.33 -6.56 17.23
C LYS A 41 -2.84 -7.11 15.90
N TYR A 42 -3.94 -6.54 15.38
CA TYR A 42 -4.56 -6.99 14.14
C TYR A 42 -3.62 -6.78 12.96
N ALA A 43 -2.97 -5.62 12.86
CA ALA A 43 -1.99 -5.36 11.79
C ALA A 43 -0.85 -6.38 11.73
N ARG A 44 -0.43 -6.91 12.90
CA ARG A 44 0.54 -8.02 12.96
C ARG A 44 -0.08 -9.33 12.49
N GLU A 45 -1.25 -9.68 13.01
CA GLU A 45 -1.97 -10.91 12.66
C GLU A 45 -2.23 -10.98 11.14
N GLU A 46 -2.81 -9.95 10.52
CA GLU A 46 -3.07 -9.96 9.06
C GLU A 46 -1.78 -10.11 8.23
N THR A 47 -0.66 -9.57 8.74
CA THR A 47 0.64 -9.71 8.07
C THR A 47 1.18 -11.13 8.21
N GLU A 48 0.98 -11.77 9.36
CA GLU A 48 1.36 -13.17 9.61
C GLU A 48 0.49 -14.12 8.76
N GLU A 49 -0.82 -13.89 8.68
CA GLU A 49 -1.75 -14.64 7.84
C GLU A 49 -1.42 -14.50 6.35
N LEU A 50 -1.08 -13.30 5.88
CA LEU A 50 -0.56 -13.10 4.51
C LEU A 50 0.73 -13.91 4.25
N ILE A 51 1.64 -13.99 5.22
CA ILE A 51 2.88 -14.77 5.08
C ILE A 51 2.56 -16.26 4.94
N GLU A 52 1.62 -16.76 5.74
CA GLU A 52 1.13 -18.15 5.69
C GLU A 52 0.45 -18.46 4.36
N ALA A 53 -0.49 -17.64 3.91
CA ALA A 53 -1.16 -17.81 2.62
C ALA A 53 -0.17 -17.82 1.44
N LEU A 54 0.85 -16.96 1.48
CA LEU A 54 1.93 -16.97 0.49
C LEU A 54 2.80 -18.24 0.57
N ALA A 55 2.98 -18.83 1.74
CA ALA A 55 3.69 -20.09 1.89
C ALA A 55 2.92 -21.25 1.26
N ASP A 56 1.62 -21.32 1.53
CA ASP A 56 0.74 -22.35 0.97
C ASP A 56 0.63 -22.23 -0.56
N TYR A 57 0.47 -21.00 -1.08
CA TYR A 57 0.48 -20.77 -2.52
C TYR A 57 1.80 -21.19 -3.19
N ARG A 58 2.96 -20.99 -2.54
CA ARG A 58 4.24 -21.45 -3.07
C ARG A 58 4.38 -22.97 -3.03
N ALA A 59 3.83 -23.63 -2.02
CA ALA A 59 3.89 -25.08 -1.86
C ALA A 59 2.97 -25.80 -2.85
N ASP A 60 1.78 -25.24 -3.09
CA ASP A 60 0.80 -25.76 -4.05
C ASP A 60 0.06 -24.61 -4.76
N PRO A 61 0.55 -24.14 -5.92
CA PRO A 61 -0.07 -23.06 -6.66
C PRO A 61 -1.40 -23.49 -7.30
N ASN A 62 -2.51 -23.31 -6.57
CA ASN A 62 -3.85 -23.61 -7.03
C ASN A 62 -4.80 -22.39 -6.87
N PRO A 63 -5.99 -22.41 -7.50
CA PRO A 63 -6.94 -21.28 -7.45
C PRO A 63 -7.39 -20.89 -6.04
N ASP A 64 -7.51 -21.85 -5.13
CA ASP A 64 -7.98 -21.62 -3.76
C ASP A 64 -6.89 -20.93 -2.93
N HIS A 65 -5.64 -21.40 -3.01
CA HIS A 65 -4.51 -20.73 -2.36
C HIS A 65 -4.25 -19.33 -2.95
N ARG A 66 -4.47 -19.15 -4.27
CA ARG A 66 -4.43 -17.82 -4.87
C ARG A 66 -5.51 -16.91 -4.31
N ALA A 67 -6.72 -17.42 -4.08
CA ALA A 67 -7.82 -16.65 -3.51
C ALA A 67 -7.51 -16.24 -2.06
N ALA A 68 -6.97 -17.15 -1.24
CA ALA A 68 -6.51 -16.84 0.11
C ALA A 68 -5.48 -15.70 0.11
N VAL A 69 -4.45 -15.74 -0.74
CA VAL A 69 -3.47 -14.63 -0.83
C VAL A 69 -4.14 -13.29 -1.17
N VAL A 70 -5.16 -13.29 -2.04
CA VAL A 70 -5.89 -12.06 -2.40
C VAL A 70 -6.73 -11.54 -1.22
N GLU A 71 -7.33 -12.42 -0.44
CA GLU A 71 -8.08 -12.10 0.79
C GLU A 71 -7.16 -11.41 1.81
N GLU A 72 -6.03 -12.04 2.14
CA GLU A 72 -5.07 -11.50 3.11
C GLU A 72 -4.43 -10.17 2.67
N LEU A 73 -4.18 -10.01 1.36
CA LEU A 73 -3.75 -8.70 0.81
C LEU A 73 -4.83 -7.62 1.03
N GLY A 74 -6.10 -8.02 0.97
CA GLY A 74 -7.23 -7.17 1.30
C GLY A 74 -7.26 -6.77 2.77
N ASP A 75 -6.97 -7.69 3.68
CA ASP A 75 -6.96 -7.43 5.13
C ASP A 75 -5.79 -6.55 5.56
N VAL A 76 -4.61 -6.75 4.98
CA VAL A 76 -3.50 -5.79 5.14
C VAL A 76 -3.88 -4.40 4.62
N PHE A 77 -4.57 -4.31 3.48
CA PHE A 77 -5.06 -3.03 2.96
C PHE A 77 -6.15 -2.41 3.85
N TYR A 78 -7.01 -3.23 4.45
CA TYR A 78 -8.00 -2.79 5.43
C TYR A 78 -7.35 -2.10 6.63
N GLN A 79 -6.22 -2.63 7.14
CA GLN A 79 -5.47 -1.98 8.22
C GLN A 79 -4.92 -0.60 7.79
N VAL A 80 -4.40 -0.48 6.57
CA VAL A 80 -3.96 0.81 6.00
C VAL A 80 -5.13 1.80 5.92
N LEU A 81 -6.28 1.36 5.43
CA LEU A 81 -7.48 2.19 5.33
C LEU A 81 -7.98 2.62 6.72
N PHE A 82 -7.95 1.73 7.70
CA PHE A 82 -8.41 2.01 9.07
C PHE A 82 -7.51 3.05 9.74
N HIS A 83 -6.20 2.87 9.70
CA HIS A 83 -5.27 3.85 10.26
C HIS A 83 -5.34 5.20 9.53
N SER A 84 -5.57 5.20 8.20
CA SER A 84 -5.80 6.44 7.45
C SER A 84 -7.06 7.17 7.94
N ALA A 85 -8.14 6.43 8.17
CA ALA A 85 -9.39 6.97 8.69
C ALA A 85 -9.24 7.59 10.09
N LEU A 86 -8.44 6.96 10.98
CA LEU A 86 -8.11 7.52 12.29
C LEU A 86 -7.32 8.84 12.20
N LEU A 87 -6.36 8.90 11.28
CA LEU A 87 -5.58 10.12 11.04
C LEU A 87 -6.47 11.24 10.51
N ASP A 88 -7.35 10.94 9.55
CA ASP A 88 -8.31 11.89 9.01
C ASP A 88 -9.23 12.46 10.12
N GLU A 89 -9.75 11.60 11.00
CA GLU A 89 -10.55 12.01 12.16
C GLU A 89 -9.77 12.95 13.10
N SER A 90 -8.53 12.58 13.46
CA SER A 90 -7.69 13.37 14.37
C SER A 90 -7.28 14.73 13.77
N GLY A 91 -7.10 14.79 12.45
CA GLY A 91 -6.73 15.99 11.70
C GLY A 91 -7.92 16.83 11.27
N SER A 92 -9.16 16.42 11.60
CA SER A 92 -10.40 17.06 11.10
C SER A 92 -10.47 17.14 9.57
N ALA A 93 -9.92 16.13 8.88
CA ALA A 93 -9.94 15.99 7.43
C ALA A 93 -11.09 15.07 6.97
N PRO A 94 -11.56 15.19 5.72
CA PRO A 94 -12.49 14.21 5.17
C PRO A 94 -11.82 12.84 5.04
N TYR A 95 -12.58 11.77 5.28
CA TYR A 95 -12.09 10.39 5.07
C TYR A 95 -11.57 10.22 3.64
N GLY A 96 -10.40 9.58 3.53
CA GLY A 96 -9.72 9.33 2.26
C GLY A 96 -8.62 10.34 1.96
N HIS A 97 -8.55 11.47 2.68
CA HIS A 97 -7.47 12.44 2.52
C HIS A 97 -6.10 11.80 2.80
N THR A 98 -5.93 11.17 3.97
CA THR A 98 -4.68 10.51 4.35
C THR A 98 -4.34 9.34 3.42
N LEU A 99 -5.33 8.55 2.99
CA LEU A 99 -5.10 7.48 2.01
C LEU A 99 -4.57 8.05 0.68
N GLY A 100 -5.14 9.17 0.21
CA GLY A 100 -4.65 9.88 -0.97
C GLY A 100 -3.19 10.28 -0.84
N THR A 101 -2.81 10.89 0.29
CA THR A 101 -1.42 11.23 0.59
C THR A 101 -0.49 10.01 0.64
N ILE A 102 -0.95 8.87 1.18
CA ILE A 102 -0.18 7.62 1.20
C ILE A 102 0.07 7.13 -0.22
N VAL A 103 -0.96 7.10 -1.07
CA VAL A 103 -0.86 6.63 -2.46
C VAL A 103 0.07 7.52 -3.27
N GLU A 104 -0.10 8.85 -3.19
CA GLU A 104 0.77 9.82 -3.86
C GLU A 104 2.24 9.66 -3.41
N GLY A 105 2.46 9.55 -2.10
CA GLY A 105 3.80 9.35 -1.55
C GLY A 105 4.43 7.99 -1.93
N LEU A 106 3.61 6.95 -2.11
CA LEU A 106 4.07 5.64 -2.59
C LEU A 106 4.43 5.70 -4.07
N GLU A 107 3.58 6.28 -4.92
CA GLU A 107 3.83 6.46 -6.35
C GLU A 107 5.12 7.23 -6.60
N ALA A 108 5.26 8.42 -5.99
CA ALA A 108 6.46 9.23 -6.11
C ALA A 108 7.72 8.48 -5.64
N LYS A 109 7.61 7.66 -4.60
CA LYS A 109 8.70 6.82 -4.09
C LYS A 109 9.06 5.69 -5.05
N LEU A 110 8.08 5.03 -5.67
CA LEU A 110 8.31 3.97 -6.65
C LEU A 110 9.01 4.52 -7.88
N ILE A 111 8.58 5.65 -8.42
CA ILE A 111 9.23 6.30 -9.56
C ILE A 111 10.66 6.70 -9.20
N ARG A 112 10.83 7.46 -8.11
CA ARG A 112 12.13 8.01 -7.72
C ARG A 112 13.17 6.94 -7.36
N ARG A 113 12.76 5.78 -6.83
CA ARG A 113 13.68 4.69 -6.43
C ARG A 113 14.03 3.72 -7.57
N HIS A 114 13.42 3.85 -8.74
CA HIS A 114 13.64 2.97 -9.88
C HIS A 114 13.93 3.78 -11.16
N PRO A 115 14.95 4.65 -11.18
CA PRO A 115 15.22 5.50 -12.35
C PRO A 115 15.59 4.69 -13.59
N LEU A 116 16.11 3.47 -13.46
CA LEU A 116 16.35 2.59 -14.61
C LEU A 116 15.06 2.03 -15.23
N ALA A 117 13.94 2.07 -14.51
CA ALA A 117 12.63 1.65 -14.99
C ALA A 117 11.75 2.83 -15.46
N PHE A 118 12.03 4.06 -15.01
CA PHE A 118 11.22 5.26 -15.31
C PHE A 118 11.99 6.41 -15.97
N GLY A 119 13.29 6.24 -16.22
CA GLY A 119 14.15 7.24 -16.84
C GLY A 119 14.06 7.25 -18.36
N GLU A 120 14.74 8.21 -19.00
CA GLU A 120 14.69 8.41 -20.45
C GLU A 120 15.19 7.21 -21.25
N ASP A 121 16.14 6.44 -20.68
CA ASP A 121 16.71 5.24 -21.31
C ASP A 121 15.91 3.96 -20.96
N ALA A 122 14.79 4.05 -20.25
CA ALA A 122 13.97 2.89 -19.92
C ALA A 122 13.26 2.36 -21.17
N SER A 123 13.33 1.04 -21.39
CA SER A 123 12.71 0.34 -22.51
C SER A 123 12.04 -0.95 -22.01
N ASP A 124 10.86 -1.24 -22.54
CA ASP A 124 10.16 -2.51 -22.27
C ASP A 124 10.88 -3.71 -22.90
N GLU A 125 11.71 -3.48 -23.93
CA GLU A 125 12.48 -4.52 -24.60
C GLU A 125 13.83 -4.83 -23.93
N GLN A 126 14.36 -3.91 -23.11
CA GLN A 126 15.67 -4.03 -22.49
C GLN A 126 15.63 -3.68 -21.00
N MET A 127 15.52 -4.72 -20.17
CA MET A 127 15.69 -4.56 -18.73
C MET A 127 17.14 -4.26 -18.37
N ALA A 128 17.34 -3.26 -17.50
CA ALA A 128 18.65 -2.99 -16.92
C ALA A 128 19.20 -4.21 -16.16
N SER A 129 20.53 -4.33 -16.12
CA SER A 129 21.18 -5.43 -15.41
C SER A 129 20.98 -5.31 -13.89
N LEU A 130 21.01 -6.45 -13.18
CA LEU A 130 20.92 -6.46 -11.71
C LEU A 130 22.04 -5.64 -11.06
N GLU A 131 23.25 -5.66 -11.64
CA GLU A 131 24.39 -4.88 -11.14
C GLU A 131 24.15 -3.37 -11.23
N ASP A 132 23.52 -2.91 -12.32
CA ASP A 132 23.15 -1.51 -12.50
C ASP A 132 22.06 -1.09 -11.52
N VAL A 133 21.03 -1.93 -11.34
CA VAL A 133 19.95 -1.70 -10.37
C VAL A 133 20.48 -1.60 -8.95
N GLU A 134 21.36 -2.53 -8.53
CA GLU A 134 21.95 -2.49 -7.19
C GLU A 134 22.80 -1.26 -6.95
N ARG A 135 23.65 -0.88 -7.93
CA ARG A 135 24.51 0.30 -7.84
C ARG A 135 23.68 1.56 -7.64
N GLU A 136 22.63 1.71 -8.44
CA GLU A 136 21.75 2.86 -8.42
C GLU A 136 20.90 2.92 -7.14
N TYR A 137 20.40 1.77 -6.67
CA TYR A 137 19.69 1.68 -5.40
C TYR A 137 20.56 2.13 -4.21
N ARG A 138 21.83 1.72 -4.17
CA ARG A 138 22.77 2.15 -3.12
C ARG A 138 23.02 3.66 -3.15
N ARG A 139 23.13 4.26 -4.34
CA ARG A 139 23.26 5.71 -4.52
C ARG A 139 22.05 6.44 -3.93
N ILE A 140 20.84 6.07 -4.36
CA ILE A 140 19.58 6.68 -3.89
C ILE A 140 19.41 6.52 -2.38
N LYS A 141 19.73 5.36 -1.81
CA LYS A 141 19.66 5.14 -0.36
C LYS A 141 20.60 6.02 0.44
N THR A 142 21.76 6.35 -0.12
CA THR A 142 22.73 7.25 0.52
C THR A 142 22.21 8.67 0.53
N GLU A 143 21.63 9.14 -0.57
CA GLU A 143 21.04 10.48 -0.71
C GLU A 143 19.80 10.66 0.20
N GLU A 144 18.92 9.66 0.28
CA GLU A 144 17.76 9.70 1.16
C GLU A 144 18.13 9.80 2.65
N LYS A 145 19.24 9.15 3.06
CA LYS A 145 19.74 9.28 4.44
C LYS A 145 20.24 10.69 4.72
N GLN A 146 21.03 11.26 3.82
CA GLN A 146 21.55 12.62 3.96
C GLN A 146 20.44 13.67 4.02
N GLN A 147 19.38 13.53 3.22
CA GLN A 147 18.22 14.43 3.28
C GLN A 147 17.42 14.32 4.58
N LYS A 148 17.30 13.11 5.15
CA LYS A 148 16.65 12.91 6.45
C LYS A 148 17.46 13.51 7.61
N ASP A 149 18.78 13.39 7.55
CA ASP A 149 19.68 13.93 8.57
C ASP A 149 19.80 15.46 8.51
N THR A 150 19.48 16.08 7.37
CA THR A 150 19.51 17.54 7.18
C THR A 150 18.17 18.22 7.53
N ASN A 151 17.07 17.47 7.51
CA ASN A 151 15.71 17.96 7.84
C ASN A 151 15.30 17.65 9.30
N GLN A 152 16.27 17.35 10.17
CA GLN A 152 16.09 17.10 11.60
C GLN A 152 16.70 18.24 12.41
#